data_AF-A0A8J2MLX8-F1
#
_entry.id   AF-A0A8J2MLX8-F1
#
_cell.length_a   1.000
_cell.length_b   1.000
_cell.length_c   1.000
_cell.angle_alpha   90.00
_cell.angle_beta   90.00
_cell.angle_gamma   90.00
#
_symmetry.space_group_name_H-M   'P 1'
#
loop_
_entity.id
_entity.type
_entity.pdbx_description
1 polymer ?
#
loop_
_entity_poly.entity_id
_entity_poly.type
_entity_poly.pdbx_seq_one_letter_code
_entity_poly.pdbx_strand_id
1 'polypeptide(L)'
;MTALTISKASQLLRLRPITDNSTIHVPREFQTFAKLFASHRRPKADISAEIIDDGLPKDYRLQVCKVSSRRLDSIICKAIGQGRGQAEKLILTGKVLINEQDMPKKAAYYVQENDIIDVWKQPVEGNTKFAEVHRIEIINYVLTEQGYDINLKSWKNFYVQNWRDKN
;
A
#
# COMPACT_ATOMS: atom_id res chain seq x y z
N MET A 1 50.88 -31.71 43.61
CA MET A 1 49.92 -31.15 42.63
C MET A 1 49.62 -29.73 43.06
N THR A 2 50.13 -28.77 42.29
CA THR A 2 50.28 -27.36 42.64
C THR A 2 49.09 -26.53 42.18
N ALA A 3 48.54 -25.72 43.08
CA ALA A 3 47.60 -24.66 42.80
C ALA A 3 48.32 -23.48 42.13
N LEU A 4 47.72 -22.90 41.09
CA LEU A 4 48.15 -21.64 40.49
C LEU A 4 46.95 -20.70 40.36
N THR A 5 46.75 -19.94 41.43
CA THR A 5 46.10 -18.63 41.47
C THR A 5 46.89 -17.64 40.62
N ILE A 6 46.24 -16.99 39.64
CA ILE A 6 46.77 -15.79 39.00
C ILE A 6 45.81 -14.64 39.24
N SER A 7 46.24 -13.82 40.19
CA SER A 7 45.80 -12.45 40.43
C SER A 7 46.44 -11.52 39.41
N LYS A 8 45.70 -10.54 38.89
CA LYS A 8 46.28 -9.31 38.33
C LYS A 8 45.40 -8.10 38.67
N ALA A 9 45.85 -7.40 39.71
CA ALA A 9 45.67 -5.98 40.01
C ALA A 9 45.65 -5.12 38.72
N SER A 10 44.71 -4.21 38.49
CA SER A 10 44.44 -2.91 39.15
C SER A 10 44.71 -1.79 38.14
N GLN A 11 43.69 -1.00 37.81
CA GLN A 11 43.90 0.46 37.75
C GLN A 11 42.58 1.20 37.95
N LEU A 12 42.51 1.81 39.13
CA LEU A 12 41.54 2.82 39.56
C LEU A 12 41.69 4.09 38.73
N LEU A 13 40.58 4.61 38.19
CA LEU A 13 40.40 6.06 38.01
C LEU A 13 39.00 6.48 38.46
N ARG A 14 38.94 6.80 39.76
CA ARG A 14 38.28 7.94 40.41
C ARG A 14 37.04 8.55 39.73
N LEU A 15 35.88 8.26 40.31
CA LEU A 15 34.72 9.14 40.27
C LEU A 15 34.93 10.34 41.20
N ARG A 16 34.68 11.56 40.71
CA ARG A 16 34.30 12.73 41.53
C ARG A 16 33.28 13.61 40.80
N PRO A 17 32.46 14.38 41.55
CA PRO A 17 31.17 14.88 41.11
C PRO A 17 31.17 16.37 40.71
N ILE A 18 30.18 16.69 39.87
CA ILE A 18 29.37 17.92 39.72
C ILE A 18 30.06 19.27 39.98
N THR A 19 30.12 20.09 38.93
CA THR A 19 29.92 21.54 39.02
C THR A 19 29.01 21.99 37.90
N ASP A 20 27.97 22.72 38.30
CA ASP A 20 27.01 23.42 37.45
C ASP A 20 27.70 24.32 36.43
N ASN A 21 27.16 24.36 35.21
CA ASN A 21 26.82 25.62 34.56
C ASN A 21 25.88 25.38 33.38
N SER A 22 24.74 26.05 33.46
CA SER A 22 23.70 26.19 32.47
C SER A 22 24.23 26.65 31.12
N THR A 23 24.09 25.82 30.09
CA THR A 23 23.88 26.22 28.69
C THR A 23 23.34 24.99 27.96
N ILE A 24 22.02 24.99 27.71
CA ILE A 24 21.37 23.97 26.87
C ILE A 24 21.84 24.24 25.43
N HIS A 25 22.94 23.61 25.04
CA HIS A 25 23.35 23.54 23.64
C HIS A 25 22.57 22.39 23.01
N VAL A 26 21.43 22.71 22.41
CA VAL A 26 20.63 21.75 21.62
C VAL A 26 21.51 21.27 20.45
N PRO A 27 21.82 19.96 20.33
CA PRO A 27 22.53 19.47 19.17
C PRO A 27 21.64 19.60 17.94
N ARG A 28 22.10 20.44 17.02
CA ARG A 28 21.52 20.72 15.71
C ARG A 28 21.74 19.53 14.78
N GLU A 29 21.04 18.42 15.04
CA GLU A 29 21.09 17.19 14.22
C GLU A 29 19.70 16.72 13.76
N PHE A 30 18.84 17.65 13.35
CA PHE A 30 17.60 17.31 12.62
C PHE A 30 17.52 18.00 11.25
N GLN A 31 18.66 18.37 10.66
CA GLN A 31 18.71 18.72 9.24
C GLN A 31 19.20 17.51 8.44
N THR A 32 18.30 16.60 8.03
CA THR A 32 18.31 16.00 6.66
C THR A 32 17.29 14.90 6.37
N PHE A 33 16.34 14.52 7.24
CA PHE A 33 15.36 13.49 6.85
C PHE A 33 14.20 13.98 5.96
N ALA A 34 14.01 15.29 5.83
CA ALA A 34 12.94 15.86 5.01
C ALA A 34 13.18 15.76 3.47
N LYS A 35 14.35 15.30 3.02
CA LYS A 35 14.69 15.19 1.58
C LYS A 35 14.48 13.80 0.97
N LEU A 36 14.14 12.77 1.75
CA LEU A 36 13.90 11.41 1.22
C LEU A 36 12.46 11.17 0.74
N PHE A 37 11.54 12.10 1.00
CA PHE A 37 10.20 12.10 0.42
C PHE A 37 10.07 13.09 -0.74
N ALA A 38 11.17 13.34 -1.46
CA ALA A 38 11.07 13.82 -2.83
C ALA A 38 10.25 12.78 -3.59
N SER A 39 8.96 13.07 -3.71
CA SER A 39 7.99 12.22 -4.35
C SER A 39 8.52 11.94 -5.74
N HIS A 40 8.99 10.70 -5.95
CA HIS A 40 9.15 10.14 -7.28
C HIS A 40 7.74 9.93 -7.85
N ARG A 41 6.98 11.03 -8.00
CA ARG A 41 5.82 11.08 -8.86
C ARG A 41 6.42 10.90 -10.25
N ARG A 42 6.50 9.63 -10.65
CA ARG A 42 6.88 9.25 -12.00
C ARG A 42 5.99 10.01 -12.98
N PRO A 43 6.52 10.40 -14.14
CA PRO A 43 5.75 11.03 -15.20
C PRO A 43 4.49 10.21 -15.48
N LYS A 44 3.36 10.91 -15.61
CA LYS A 44 2.09 10.33 -16.01
C LYS A 44 2.31 9.76 -17.42
N ALA A 45 2.29 8.44 -17.57
CA ALA A 45 2.27 7.86 -18.90
C ALA A 45 0.99 8.35 -19.60
N ASP A 46 1.13 8.82 -20.85
CA ASP A 46 0.00 9.21 -21.68
C ASP A 46 -0.80 7.95 -22.00
N ILE A 47 -1.86 7.75 -21.23
CA ILE A 47 -2.87 6.72 -21.49
C ILE A 47 -3.68 7.27 -22.67
N SER A 48 -3.30 6.86 -23.89
CA SER A 48 -3.97 7.21 -25.15
C SER A 48 -5.28 6.45 -25.35
N ALA A 49 -5.95 6.04 -24.27
CA ALA A 49 -7.28 5.46 -24.36
C ALA A 49 -8.27 6.61 -24.59
N GLU A 50 -9.14 6.47 -25.59
CA GLU A 50 -10.27 7.37 -25.83
C GLU A 50 -11.23 7.26 -24.64
N ILE A 51 -11.03 8.10 -23.64
CA ILE A 51 -11.92 8.18 -22.48
C ILE A 51 -13.16 8.95 -22.93
N ILE A 52 -14.30 8.27 -22.95
CA ILE A 52 -15.60 8.90 -23.17
C ILE A 52 -15.85 9.89 -22.04
N ASP A 53 -15.98 11.17 -22.38
CA ASP A 53 -16.23 12.26 -21.45
C ASP A 53 -17.74 12.35 -21.14
N ASP A 54 -18.10 12.07 -19.89
CA ASP A 54 -19.47 12.08 -19.39
C ASP A 54 -19.91 13.47 -18.89
N GLY A 55 -19.03 14.48 -18.98
CA GLY A 55 -19.31 15.84 -18.52
C GLY A 55 -19.35 15.97 -16.99
N LEU A 56 -19.05 14.91 -16.24
CA LEU A 56 -18.93 14.93 -14.78
C LEU A 56 -17.50 15.27 -14.36
N PRO A 57 -17.31 15.89 -13.18
CA PRO A 57 -15.98 16.08 -12.62
C PRO A 57 -15.28 14.73 -12.46
N LYS A 58 -14.08 14.62 -13.04
CA LYS A 58 -13.24 13.43 -12.95
C LYS A 58 -12.90 13.10 -11.49
N ASP A 59 -13.59 12.11 -10.95
CA ASP A 59 -13.46 11.62 -9.58
C ASP A 59 -12.47 10.44 -9.46
N TYR A 60 -12.01 9.89 -10.59
CA TYR A 60 -11.05 8.81 -10.65
C TYR A 60 -9.61 9.26 -10.91
N ARG A 61 -8.69 8.49 -10.35
CA ARG A 61 -7.26 8.61 -10.66
C ARG A 61 -6.86 7.58 -11.71
N LEU A 62 -6.27 8.06 -12.79
CA LEU A 62 -5.55 7.22 -13.74
C LEU A 62 -4.19 6.81 -13.16
N GLN A 63 -3.89 5.53 -13.19
CA GLN A 63 -2.65 4.96 -12.67
C GLN A 63 -2.12 3.88 -13.60
N VAL A 64 -0.79 3.81 -13.73
CA VAL A 64 -0.09 2.72 -14.39
C VAL A 64 0.62 1.88 -13.35
N CYS A 65 0.28 0.60 -13.29
CA CYS A 65 0.83 -0.37 -12.36
C CYS A 65 1.78 -1.32 -13.08
N LYS A 66 3.05 -1.31 -12.69
CA LYS A 66 4.04 -2.27 -13.16
C LYS A 66 4.01 -3.51 -12.28
N VAL A 67 3.66 -4.66 -12.85
CA VAL A 67 3.53 -5.95 -12.13
C VAL A 67 4.15 -7.08 -12.94
N SER A 68 4.70 -8.09 -12.29
CA SER A 68 5.28 -9.25 -12.99
C SER A 68 4.22 -10.18 -13.60
N SER A 69 2.97 -10.10 -13.15
CA SER A 69 1.87 -10.94 -13.62
C SER A 69 0.52 -10.25 -13.47
N ARG A 70 -0.48 -10.70 -14.23
CA ARG A 70 -1.88 -10.23 -14.15
C ARG A 70 -2.66 -10.77 -12.95
N ARG A 71 -1.98 -11.35 -11.95
CA ARG A 71 -2.64 -11.88 -10.77
C ARG A 71 -3.32 -10.78 -9.98
N LEU A 72 -4.55 -11.04 -9.55
CA LEU A 72 -5.38 -10.09 -8.81
C LEU A 72 -4.68 -9.51 -7.57
N ASP A 73 -4.04 -10.36 -6.75
CA ASP A 73 -3.33 -9.94 -5.53
C ASP A 73 -2.22 -8.92 -5.82
N SER A 74 -1.54 -9.08 -6.96
CA SER A 74 -0.43 -8.22 -7.38
C SER A 74 -0.93 -6.86 -7.84
N ILE A 75 -2.09 -6.83 -8.51
CA ILE A 75 -2.74 -5.61 -8.96
C ILE A 75 -3.32 -4.84 -7.77
N ILE A 76 -4.05 -5.51 -6.87
CA ILE A 76 -4.62 -4.90 -5.66
C ILE A 76 -3.52 -4.30 -4.78
N CYS A 77 -2.41 -5.03 -4.58
CA CYS A 77 -1.25 -4.54 -3.83
C CYS A 77 -0.75 -3.19 -4.38
N LYS A 78 -0.62 -3.06 -5.71
CA LYS A 78 -0.14 -1.82 -6.35
C LYS A 78 -1.19 -0.71 -6.42
N ALA A 79 -2.45 -1.05 -6.65
CA ALA A 79 -3.54 -0.09 -6.81
C ALA A 79 -3.92 0.56 -5.46
N ILE A 80 -4.02 -0.25 -4.40
CA ILE A 80 -4.35 0.24 -3.05
C ILE A 80 -3.10 0.77 -2.33
N GLY A 81 -1.92 0.26 -2.69
CA GLY A 81 -0.66 0.59 -2.02
C GLY A 81 -0.46 -0.13 -0.70
N GLN A 82 -1.13 -1.28 -0.52
CA GLN A 82 -0.94 -2.17 0.64
C GLN A 82 0.02 -3.32 0.31
N GLY A 83 0.63 -3.92 1.33
CA GLY A 83 1.52 -5.08 1.13
C GLY A 83 0.78 -6.29 0.56
N ARG A 84 1.50 -7.16 -0.17
CA ARG A 84 0.93 -8.35 -0.84
C ARG A 84 0.14 -9.26 0.10
N GLY A 85 0.63 -9.51 1.32
CA GLY A 85 -0.08 -10.32 2.31
C GLY A 85 -1.43 -9.73 2.76
N GLN A 86 -1.56 -8.39 2.76
CA GLN A 86 -2.86 -7.75 3.02
C GLN A 86 -3.80 -7.92 1.83
N ALA A 87 -3.30 -7.75 0.59
CA ALA A 87 -4.09 -7.99 -0.61
C ALA A 87 -4.63 -9.43 -0.66
N GLU A 88 -3.79 -10.42 -0.36
CA GLU A 88 -4.19 -11.83 -0.26
C GLU A 88 -5.24 -12.04 0.84
N LYS A 89 -5.05 -11.45 2.03
CA LYS A 89 -6.03 -11.52 3.12
C LYS A 89 -7.39 -10.94 2.70
N LEU A 90 -7.42 -9.85 1.96
CA LEU A 90 -8.68 -9.25 1.47
C LEU A 90 -9.41 -10.21 0.52
N ILE A 91 -8.68 -10.84 -0.40
CA ILE A 91 -9.25 -11.84 -1.33
C ILE A 91 -9.79 -13.04 -0.56
N LEU A 92 -9.00 -13.62 0.36
CA LEU A 92 -9.39 -14.81 1.13
C LEU A 92 -10.58 -14.55 2.07
N THR A 93 -10.74 -13.32 2.54
CA THR A 93 -11.85 -12.93 3.44
C THR A 93 -13.12 -12.51 2.70
N GLY A 94 -13.16 -12.60 1.36
CA GLY A 94 -14.33 -12.21 0.56
C GLY A 94 -14.58 -10.70 0.58
N LYS A 95 -13.52 -9.90 0.73
CA LYS A 95 -13.58 -8.43 0.68
C LYS A 95 -13.33 -7.87 -0.71
N VAL A 96 -13.26 -8.73 -1.72
CA VAL A 96 -12.99 -8.34 -3.11
C VAL A 96 -14.08 -8.96 -3.98
N LEU A 97 -14.73 -8.12 -4.78
CA LEU A 97 -15.62 -8.56 -5.86
C LEU A 97 -14.96 -8.25 -7.21
N ILE A 98 -15.26 -9.09 -8.20
CA ILE A 98 -14.86 -8.87 -9.59
C ILE A 98 -16.12 -8.91 -10.43
N ASN A 99 -16.37 -7.84 -11.18
CA ASN A 99 -17.57 -7.70 -12.02
C ASN A 99 -18.86 -8.01 -11.23
N GLU A 100 -18.94 -7.47 -10.01
CA GLU A 100 -20.04 -7.67 -9.05
C GLU A 100 -20.24 -9.13 -8.57
N GLN A 101 -19.31 -10.03 -8.86
CA GLN A 101 -19.36 -11.44 -8.48
C GLN A 101 -18.27 -11.77 -7.44
N ASP A 102 -18.62 -12.67 -6.51
CA ASP A 102 -17.66 -13.20 -5.54
C ASP A 102 -16.78 -14.25 -6.21
N MET A 103 -15.50 -14.25 -5.84
CA MET A 103 -14.52 -15.15 -6.42
C MET A 103 -14.30 -16.38 -5.55
N PRO A 104 -14.10 -17.56 -6.15
CA PRO A 104 -13.74 -18.75 -5.40
C PRO A 104 -12.41 -18.53 -4.65
N LYS A 105 -12.44 -18.63 -3.32
CA LYS A 105 -11.34 -18.33 -2.38
C LYS A 105 -10.01 -19.03 -2.65
N LYS A 106 -10.00 -20.09 -3.47
CA LYS A 106 -8.81 -20.90 -3.77
C LYS A 106 -8.21 -20.63 -5.16
N ALA A 107 -8.90 -19.88 -6.02
CA ALA A 107 -8.43 -19.66 -7.38
C ALA A 107 -7.56 -18.40 -7.47
N ALA A 108 -6.38 -18.53 -8.09
CA ALA A 108 -5.63 -17.38 -8.53
C ALA A 108 -6.34 -16.78 -9.76
N TYR A 109 -6.96 -15.61 -9.60
CA TYR A 109 -7.60 -14.90 -10.70
C TYR A 109 -6.60 -14.09 -11.50
N TYR A 110 -6.69 -14.20 -12.82
CA TYR A 110 -5.92 -13.39 -13.76
C TYR A 110 -6.84 -12.36 -14.39
N VAL A 111 -6.54 -11.11 -14.10
CA VAL A 111 -7.34 -9.96 -14.48
C VAL A 111 -7.32 -9.73 -15.98
N GLN A 112 -8.48 -9.39 -16.53
CA GLN A 112 -8.71 -9.09 -17.94
C GLN A 112 -8.94 -7.59 -18.15
N GLU A 113 -8.92 -7.17 -19.41
CA GLU A 113 -9.30 -5.80 -19.78
C GLU A 113 -10.79 -5.59 -19.48
N ASN A 114 -11.16 -4.37 -19.09
CA ASN A 114 -12.50 -3.98 -18.66
C ASN A 114 -13.03 -4.66 -17.38
N ASP A 115 -12.20 -5.43 -16.67
CA ASP A 115 -12.58 -5.94 -15.34
C ASP A 115 -12.77 -4.80 -14.35
N ILE A 116 -13.85 -4.88 -13.57
CA ILE A 116 -14.17 -3.99 -12.45
C ILE A 116 -13.90 -4.76 -11.16
N ILE A 117 -12.99 -4.25 -10.35
CA ILE A 117 -12.57 -4.85 -9.08
C ILE A 117 -12.98 -3.90 -7.96
N ASP A 118 -13.85 -4.38 -7.07
CA ASP A 118 -14.28 -3.63 -5.89
C ASP A 118 -13.66 -4.21 -4.64
N VAL A 119 -12.91 -3.38 -3.91
CA VAL A 119 -12.28 -3.77 -2.65
C VAL A 119 -12.97 -3.10 -1.48
N TRP A 120 -13.61 -3.90 -0.63
CA TRP A 120 -14.35 -3.45 0.54
C TRP A 120 -13.45 -2.75 1.56
N LYS A 121 -13.84 -1.54 1.98
CA LYS A 121 -13.17 -0.81 3.07
C LYS A 121 -13.95 -0.87 4.37
N GLN A 122 -15.17 -0.34 4.36
CA GLN A 122 -16.00 -0.14 5.55
C GLN A 122 -17.49 0.03 5.17
N PRO A 123 -18.44 -0.24 6.09
CA PRO A 123 -19.83 0.17 5.88
C PRO A 123 -19.93 1.70 5.90
N VAL A 124 -20.92 2.25 5.19
CA VAL A 124 -21.16 3.69 5.21
C VAL A 124 -21.71 4.11 6.57
N GLU A 125 -21.14 5.17 7.14
CA GLU A 125 -21.60 5.72 8.42
C GLU A 125 -23.08 6.14 8.32
N GLY A 126 -23.89 5.64 9.26
CA GLY A 126 -25.34 5.88 9.26
C GLY A 126 -26.16 5.02 8.31
N ASN A 127 -25.54 4.24 7.41
CA ASN A 127 -26.27 3.29 6.55
C ASN A 127 -25.44 2.04 6.23
N THR A 128 -25.65 0.98 7.02
CA THR A 128 -24.94 -0.31 6.86
C THR A 128 -25.30 -1.06 5.59
N LYS A 129 -26.37 -0.67 4.89
CA LYS A 129 -26.77 -1.27 3.61
C LYS A 129 -25.79 -0.93 2.48
N PHE A 130 -25.03 0.15 2.61
CA PHE A 130 -24.00 0.55 1.65
C PHE A 130 -22.61 0.36 2.24
N ALA A 131 -21.66 0.09 1.35
CA ALA A 131 -20.25 -0.01 1.69
C ALA A 131 -19.46 1.05 0.91
N GLU A 132 -18.48 1.62 1.58
CA GLU A 132 -17.40 2.34 0.92
C GLU A 132 -16.37 1.32 0.41
N VAL A 133 -16.02 1.44 -0.86
CA VAL A 133 -15.08 0.56 -1.54
C VAL A 133 -14.03 1.35 -2.29
N HIS A 134 -12.89 0.70 -2.53
CA HIS A 134 -11.90 1.13 -3.50
C HIS A 134 -12.18 0.40 -4.81
N ARG A 135 -12.74 1.12 -5.80
CA ARG A 135 -13.04 0.58 -7.13
C ARG A 135 -11.85 0.74 -8.05
N ILE A 136 -11.52 -0.32 -8.78
CA ILE A 136 -10.42 -0.38 -9.75
C ILE A 136 -11.03 -0.89 -11.06
N GLU A 137 -10.90 -0.12 -12.13
CA GLU A 137 -11.30 -0.54 -13.48
C GLU A 137 -10.07 -0.68 -14.34
N ILE A 138 -9.93 -1.84 -14.99
CA ILE A 138 -8.80 -2.14 -15.86
C ILE A 138 -9.11 -1.61 -17.25
N ILE A 139 -8.29 -0.67 -17.73
CA ILE A 139 -8.46 -0.10 -19.07
C ILE A 139 -7.85 -1.06 -20.10
N ASN A 140 -6.55 -1.31 -19.96
CA ASN A 140 -5.80 -2.22 -20.80
C ASN A 140 -4.46 -2.58 -20.13
N TYR A 141 -3.71 -3.48 -20.75
CA TYR A 141 -2.35 -3.80 -20.30
C TYR A 141 -1.41 -4.08 -21.47
N VAL A 142 -0.14 -3.76 -21.26
CA VAL A 142 0.93 -4.03 -22.23
C VAL A 142 1.94 -4.98 -21.62
N LEU A 143 2.24 -6.07 -22.32
CA LEU A 143 3.34 -6.96 -21.95
C LEU A 143 4.68 -6.30 -22.31
N THR A 144 5.60 -6.30 -21.35
CA THR A 144 6.94 -5.72 -21.41
C THR A 144 7.97 -6.78 -21.00
N GLU A 145 9.25 -6.51 -21.21
CA GLU A 145 10.33 -7.40 -20.77
C GLU A 145 10.34 -7.64 -19.24
N GLN A 146 9.83 -6.69 -18.46
CA GLN A 146 9.81 -6.76 -16.99
C GLN A 146 8.49 -7.31 -16.42
N GLY A 147 7.52 -7.66 -17.28
CA GLY A 147 6.18 -8.09 -16.88
C GLY A 147 5.11 -7.29 -17.60
N TYR A 148 4.14 -6.76 -16.87
CA TYR A 148 2.97 -6.04 -17.40
C TYR A 148 2.95 -4.59 -16.89
N ASP A 149 2.73 -3.66 -17.82
CA ASP A 149 2.32 -2.30 -17.51
C ASP A 149 0.79 -2.22 -17.66
N ILE A 150 0.08 -2.18 -16.54
CA ILE A 150 -1.39 -2.19 -16.48
C ILE A 150 -1.90 -0.77 -16.30
N ASN A 151 -2.73 -0.30 -17.20
CA ASN A 151 -3.41 0.99 -17.09
C ASN A 151 -4.77 0.77 -16.44
N LEU A 152 -5.04 1.51 -15.36
CA LEU A 152 -6.27 1.39 -14.60
C LEU A 152 -6.82 2.75 -14.16
N LYS A 153 -8.13 2.81 -13.97
CA LYS A 153 -8.81 3.86 -13.22
C LYS A 153 -9.00 3.39 -11.78
N SER A 154 -8.87 4.31 -10.85
CA SER A 154 -8.97 4.03 -9.42
C SER A 154 -9.84 5.09 -8.75
N TRP A 155 -10.93 4.66 -8.13
CA TRP A 155 -11.74 5.46 -7.22
C TRP A 155 -11.41 5.02 -5.80
N LYS A 156 -10.90 5.96 -5.00
CA LYS A 156 -10.59 5.65 -3.61
C LYS A 156 -11.87 5.42 -2.82
N ASN A 157 -12.86 6.29 -2.98
CA ASN A 157 -14.08 6.27 -2.18
C ASN A 157 -15.25 6.13 -3.15
N PHE A 158 -15.68 4.90 -3.38
CA PHE A 158 -16.83 4.57 -4.22
C PHE A 158 -17.89 3.88 -3.36
N TYR A 159 -19.16 4.08 -3.68
CA TYR A 159 -20.27 3.53 -2.89
C TYR A 159 -21.01 2.45 -3.65
N VAL A 160 -21.26 1.34 -2.98
CA VAL A 160 -21.94 0.16 -3.54
C VAL A 160 -22.81 -0.50 -2.48
N GLN A 161 -23.71 -1.38 -2.92
CA GLN A 161 -24.46 -2.22 -2.01
C GLN A 161 -23.50 -3.06 -1.16
N ASN A 162 -23.71 -3.08 0.16
CA ASN A 162 -22.84 -3.80 1.08
C ASN A 162 -23.09 -5.31 0.98
N TRP A 163 -22.29 -6.01 0.18
CA TRP A 163 -22.32 -7.48 0.07
C TRP A 163 -21.80 -8.21 1.31
N ARG A 164 -21.20 -7.47 2.26
CA ARG A 164 -20.75 -8.02 3.55
C ARG A 164 -21.78 -7.84 4.65
N ASP A 165 -22.89 -7.16 4.37
CA ASP A 165 -24.01 -7.11 5.29
C ASP A 165 -24.60 -8.52 5.37
N LYS A 166 -24.47 -9.13 6.55
CA LYS A 166 -25.10 -10.42 6.83
C LYS A 166 -26.46 -10.08 7.40
N ASN A 167 -27.51 -10.20 6.58
CA ASN A 167 -28.88 -10.25 7.11
C ASN A 167 -28.98 -11.30 8.23
#